data_AF-A0A7K3Y9S3-F1
#
_entry.id   AF-A0A7K3Y9S3-F1
#
_cell.length_a   1.000
_cell.length_b   1.000
_cell.length_c   1.000
_cell.angle_alpha   90.00
_cell.angle_beta   90.00
_cell.angle_gamma   90.00
#
_symmetry.space_group_name_H-M   'P 1'
#
loop_
_entity.id
_entity.type
_entity.pdbx_description
1 polymer ?
#
loop_
_entity_poly.entity_id
_entity_poly.type
_entity_poly.pdbx_seq_one_letter_code
_entity_poly.pdbx_strand_id
1 'polypeptide(L)'
;MTEGLSEAILLKGKGIALGLSDDIELELVELRLNPGDTGVFYTDGVTEATNERDEEYGMERFTTLVSGLLDRGAREMIEAIVEGVTAHAGNQPQFDDITPVVLKVG
;
A
#
# COMPACT_ATOMS: atom_id res chain seq x y z
N MET A 1 7.85 -16.09 24.70
CA MET A 1 8.57 -15.06 23.94
C MET A 1 7.74 -14.82 22.70
N THR A 2 7.27 -13.60 22.51
CA THR A 2 6.18 -13.23 21.58
C THR A 2 6.53 -13.57 20.13
N GLU A 3 5.67 -14.35 19.49
CA GLU A 3 5.70 -14.62 18.05
C GLU A 3 5.63 -13.27 17.31
N GLY A 4 6.66 -12.98 16.52
CA GLY A 4 6.86 -11.70 15.87
C GLY A 4 5.89 -11.50 14.72
N LEU A 5 4.81 -10.77 14.96
CA LEU A 5 4.12 -10.05 13.90
C LEU A 5 5.04 -8.90 13.47
N SER A 6 5.60 -8.98 12.27
CA SER A 6 6.20 -7.84 11.58
C SER A 6 5.09 -6.83 11.28
N GLU A 7 4.94 -5.85 12.16
CA GLU A 7 3.99 -4.76 11.98
C GLU A 7 4.43 -3.87 10.81
N ALA A 8 3.52 -3.60 9.89
CA ALA A 8 3.79 -2.73 8.75
C ALA A 8 4.01 -1.29 9.25
N ILE A 9 5.15 -0.70 8.91
CA ILE A 9 5.45 0.69 9.26
C ILE A 9 4.97 1.59 8.12
N LEU A 10 3.93 2.38 8.38
CA LEU A 10 3.43 3.35 7.40
C LEU A 10 4.30 4.61 7.40
N LEU A 11 4.95 4.88 6.27
CA LEU A 11 5.74 6.07 6.04
C LEU A 11 4.87 7.17 5.44
N LYS A 12 4.67 8.26 6.18
CA LYS A 12 3.89 9.42 5.70
C LYS A 12 4.83 10.56 5.34
N GLY A 13 4.77 11.00 4.09
CA GLY A 13 5.37 12.27 3.69
C GLY A 13 4.57 13.45 4.29
N LYS A 14 5.27 14.55 4.59
CA LYS A 14 4.64 15.83 4.87
C LYS A 14 4.76 16.70 3.61
N GLY A 15 3.65 17.29 3.17
CA GLY A 15 3.64 18.13 1.98
C GLY A 15 2.23 18.32 1.41
N ILE A 16 2.15 19.07 0.31
CA ILE A 16 0.93 19.29 -0.46
C ILE A 16 1.07 18.64 -1.86
N ALA A 17 -0.05 18.44 -2.55
CA ALA A 17 -0.01 17.99 -3.94
C ALA A 17 0.81 18.96 -4.81
N LEU A 18 1.69 18.39 -5.65
CA LEU A 18 2.55 19.17 -6.52
C LEU A 18 1.72 20.02 -7.50
N GLY A 19 2.16 21.26 -7.73
CA GLY A 19 1.49 22.20 -8.63
C GLY A 19 0.38 23.06 -7.99
N LEU A 20 0.09 22.89 -6.69
CA LEU A 20 -0.83 23.75 -5.94
C LEU A 20 -0.18 25.04 -5.40
N SER A 21 1.15 25.05 -5.26
CA SER A 21 1.94 26.20 -4.82
C SER A 21 3.28 26.18 -5.56
N ASP A 22 3.83 27.35 -5.84
CA ASP A 22 5.20 27.49 -6.32
C ASP A 22 6.21 27.41 -5.14
N ASP A 23 5.74 27.72 -3.93
CA ASP A 23 6.48 27.56 -2.67
C ASP A 23 6.07 26.23 -2.02
N ILE A 24 6.74 25.14 -2.39
CA ILE A 24 6.57 23.81 -1.79
C ILE A 24 7.80 23.46 -0.98
N GLU A 25 7.62 23.28 0.32
CA GLU A 25 8.63 22.64 1.17
C GLU A 25 8.41 21.12 1.14
N LEU A 26 9.35 20.38 0.54
CA LEU A 26 9.35 18.92 0.54
C LEU A 26 10.31 18.41 1.61
N GLU A 27 9.82 17.53 2.48
CA GLU A 27 10.65 16.81 3.45
C GLU A 27 11.30 15.61 2.77
N LEU A 28 12.65 15.58 2.75
CA LEU A 28 13.39 14.39 2.34
C LEU A 28 13.48 13.42 3.52
N VAL A 29 12.98 12.20 3.32
CA VAL A 29 13.13 11.10 4.28
C VAL A 29 13.98 10.01 3.65
N GLU A 30 15.09 9.67 4.30
CA GLU A 30 15.98 8.59 3.88
C GLU A 30 15.85 7.41 4.85
N LEU A 31 15.76 6.20 4.30
CA LEU A 31 15.63 4.97 5.06
C LEU A 31 16.58 3.92 4.49
N ARG A 32 17.23 3.16 5.37
CA ARG A 32 18.01 1.99 4.99
C ARG A 32 17.14 0.75 5.10
N LEU A 33 16.95 0.08 3.97
CA LEU A 33 16.36 -1.26 3.91
C LEU A 33 17.46 -2.33 4.04
N ASN A 34 17.18 -3.39 4.78
CA ASN A 34 18.04 -4.55 4.98
C ASN A 34 17.51 -5.74 4.18
N PRO A 35 18.35 -6.76 3.91
CA PRO A 35 17.87 -8.03 3.35
C PRO A 35 16.69 -8.59 4.14
N GLY A 36 15.62 -8.95 3.45
CA GLY A 36 14.34 -9.39 4.02
C GLY A 36 13.29 -8.28 4.14
N ASP A 37 13.67 -6.99 4.09
CA ASP A 37 12.71 -5.90 4.12
C ASP A 37 11.92 -5.82 2.80
N THR A 38 10.65 -5.42 2.92
CA THR A 38 9.76 -5.21 1.77
C THR A 38 9.18 -3.80 1.83
N GLY A 39 9.37 -3.03 0.76
CA GLY A 39 8.73 -1.74 0.57
C GLY A 39 7.52 -1.89 -0.35
N VAL A 40 6.37 -1.32 0.06
CA VAL A 40 5.16 -1.26 -0.77
C VAL A 40 4.75 0.19 -0.95
N PHE A 41 4.64 0.62 -2.20
CA PHE A 41 4.13 1.92 -2.59
C PHE A 41 2.78 1.73 -3.27
N TYR A 42 1.87 2.67 -3.08
CA TYR A 42 0.52 2.57 -3.59
C TYR A 42 -0.07 3.95 -3.86
N THR A 43 -1.04 4.02 -4.78
CA THR A 43 -1.98 5.14 -4.92
C THR A 43 -3.20 4.91 -4.02
N ASP A 44 -3.87 5.99 -3.63
CA ASP A 44 -5.11 5.98 -2.86
C ASP A 44 -6.22 5.12 -3.48
N GLY A 45 -6.26 4.97 -4.82
CA GLY A 45 -7.14 3.99 -5.48
C GLY A 45 -7.07 2.55 -4.94
N VAL A 46 -5.97 2.12 -4.30
CA VAL A 46 -5.89 0.84 -3.57
C VAL A 46 -6.76 0.85 -2.30
N THR A 47 -6.69 1.93 -1.53
CA THR A 47 -7.27 2.00 -0.18
C THR A 47 -8.69 2.53 -0.18
N GLU A 48 -9.01 3.41 -1.13
CA GLU A 48 -10.30 4.09 -1.28
C GLU A 48 -11.28 3.29 -2.17
N ALA A 49 -10.88 2.14 -2.72
CA ALA A 49 -11.79 1.26 -3.44
C ALA A 49 -12.96 0.84 -2.54
N THR A 50 -14.19 1.17 -2.94
CA THR A 50 -15.40 0.91 -2.16
C THR A 50 -16.14 -0.34 -2.63
N ASN A 51 -16.87 -0.97 -1.71
CA ASN A 51 -17.77 -2.08 -2.01
C ASN A 51 -19.24 -1.62 -2.17
N GLU A 52 -20.16 -2.55 -2.37
CA GLU A 52 -21.61 -2.27 -2.52
C GLU A 52 -22.27 -1.58 -1.30
N ARG A 53 -21.57 -1.55 -0.16
CA ARG A 53 -22.01 -0.90 1.09
C ARG A 53 -21.33 0.46 1.31
N ASP A 54 -20.65 1.00 0.30
CA ASP A 54 -19.82 2.20 0.38
C ASP A 54 -18.70 2.09 1.45
N GLU A 55 -18.26 0.86 1.77
CA GLU A 55 -17.13 0.64 2.68
C GLU A 55 -15.83 0.60 1.88
N GLU A 56 -14.88 1.47 2.22
CA GLU A 56 -13.53 1.46 1.66
C GLU A 56 -12.77 0.16 1.97
N TYR A 57 -11.82 -0.21 1.12
CA TYR A 57 -10.91 -1.33 1.35
C TYR A 57 -10.12 -1.11 2.65
N GLY A 58 -9.58 0.09 2.79
CA GLY A 58 -9.00 0.62 4.00
C GLY A 58 -7.57 0.13 4.29
N MET A 59 -6.88 0.90 5.13
CA MET A 59 -5.48 0.64 5.46
C MET A 59 -5.25 -0.64 6.27
N GLU A 60 -6.18 -0.97 7.16
CA GLU A 60 -6.07 -2.16 8.02
C GLU A 60 -6.06 -3.46 7.23
N ARG A 61 -6.95 -3.59 6.23
CA ARG A 61 -6.97 -4.76 5.34
C ARG A 61 -5.71 -4.81 4.49
N PHE A 62 -5.29 -3.67 3.96
CA PHE A 62 -4.11 -3.58 3.10
C PHE A 62 -2.82 -3.98 3.82
N THR A 63 -2.56 -3.43 5.02
CA THR A 63 -1.37 -3.80 5.80
C THR A 63 -1.41 -5.25 6.26
N THR A 64 -2.59 -5.75 6.67
CA THR A 64 -2.76 -7.16 7.04
C THR A 64 -2.43 -8.10 5.88
N LEU A 65 -2.93 -7.80 4.68
CA LEU A 65 -2.64 -8.57 3.48
C LEU A 65 -1.14 -8.56 3.15
N VAL A 66 -0.51 -7.38 3.12
CA VAL A 66 0.91 -7.24 2.81
C VAL A 66 1.79 -8.00 3.81
N SER A 67 1.51 -7.89 5.11
CA SER A 67 2.24 -8.61 6.16
C SER A 67 2.11 -10.13 6.03
N GLY A 68 0.98 -10.63 5.52
CA GLY A 68 0.78 -12.06 5.24
C GLY A 68 1.52 -12.59 4.00
N LEU A 69 2.13 -11.71 3.21
CA LEU A 69 2.73 -12.05 1.92
C LEU A 69 4.26 -11.86 1.89
N LEU A 70 4.90 -11.61 3.04
CA LEU A 70 6.34 -11.28 3.09
C LEU A 70 7.25 -12.38 2.52
N ASP A 71 6.86 -13.65 2.62
CA ASP A 71 7.60 -14.79 2.05
C ASP A 71 7.40 -14.96 0.53
N ARG A 72 6.54 -14.14 -0.09
CA ARG A 72 6.19 -14.24 -1.51
C ARG A 72 7.07 -13.35 -2.38
N GLY A 73 7.15 -13.69 -3.67
CA GLY A 73 7.82 -12.86 -4.66
C GLY A 73 7.05 -11.56 -4.92
N ALA A 74 7.76 -10.48 -5.30
CA ALA A 74 7.15 -9.16 -5.52
C ALA A 74 5.95 -9.19 -6.48
N ARG A 75 6.04 -9.98 -7.55
CA ARG A 75 4.96 -10.16 -8.51
C ARG A 75 3.72 -10.82 -7.90
N GLU A 76 3.91 -11.88 -7.11
CA GLU A 76 2.81 -12.58 -6.44
C GLU A 76 2.15 -11.66 -5.40
N MET A 77 2.93 -10.80 -4.73
CA MET A 77 2.38 -9.78 -3.83
C MET A 77 1.50 -8.77 -4.58
N ILE A 78 1.96 -8.26 -5.73
CA ILE A 78 1.19 -7.34 -6.57
C ILE A 78 -0.12 -7.99 -7.03
N GLU A 79 -0.05 -9.22 -7.54
CA GLU A 79 -1.23 -9.97 -7.99
C GLU A 79 -2.23 -10.16 -6.85
N ALA A 80 -1.78 -10.55 -5.66
CA ALA A 80 -2.63 -10.71 -4.48
C ALA A 80 -3.23 -9.39 -3.98
N ILE A 81 -2.50 -8.27 -4.04
CA ILE A 81 -3.02 -6.94 -3.68
C ILE A 81 -4.16 -6.55 -4.64
N VAL A 82 -3.94 -6.66 -5.95
CA VAL A 82 -4.96 -6.32 -6.96
C VAL A 82 -6.19 -7.22 -6.82
N GLU A 83 -5.98 -8.53 -6.62
CA GLU A 83 -7.07 -9.48 -6.39
C GLU A 83 -7.84 -9.13 -5.11
N GLY A 84 -7.16 -8.82 -4.01
CA GLY A 84 -7.79 -8.46 -2.74
C GLY A 84 -8.65 -7.21 -2.83
N VAL A 85 -8.16 -6.17 -3.51
CA VAL A 85 -8.91 -4.92 -3.74
C VAL A 85 -10.12 -5.17 -4.66
N THR A 86 -9.92 -5.91 -5.74
CA THR A 86 -10.98 -6.22 -6.72
C THR A 86 -12.07 -7.10 -6.09
N ALA A 87 -11.68 -8.09 -5.30
CA ALA A 87 -12.61 -8.96 -4.58
C ALA A 87 -13.44 -8.19 -3.54
N HIS A 88 -12.85 -7.19 -2.89
CA HIS A 88 -13.59 -6.30 -1.98
C HIS A 88 -14.58 -5.41 -2.72
N ALA A 89 -14.16 -4.79 -3.82
CA ALA A 89 -15.02 -3.93 -4.64
C ALA A 89 -16.21 -4.70 -5.25
N GLY A 90 -16.01 -5.98 -5.58
CA GLY A 90 -17.04 -6.84 -6.14
C GLY A 90 -17.47 -6.36 -7.52
N ASN A 91 -18.74 -5.99 -7.67
CA ASN A 91 -19.28 -5.45 -8.93
C ASN A 91 -19.19 -3.92 -9.02
N GLN A 92 -18.67 -3.24 -8.00
CA GLN A 92 -18.54 -1.80 -8.05
C GLN A 92 -17.58 -1.39 -9.16
N PRO A 93 -17.91 -0.34 -9.94
CA PRO A 93 -16.99 0.20 -10.91
C PRO A 93 -15.77 0.74 -10.18
N GLN A 94 -14.60 0.52 -10.76
CA GLN A 94 -13.37 1.13 -10.30
C GLN A 94 -13.51 2.66 -10.38
N PHE A 95 -13.26 3.33 -9.26
CA PHE A 95 -13.41 4.79 -9.14
C PHE A 95 -12.11 5.54 -9.48
N ASP A 96 -10.95 4.94 -9.20
CA ASP A 96 -9.63 5.55 -9.40
C ASP A 96 -8.56 4.51 -9.77
N ASP A 97 -7.39 4.95 -10.22
CA ASP A 97 -6.28 4.10 -10.67
C ASP A 97 -5.63 3.31 -9.51
N ILE A 98 -5.58 1.98 -9.65
CA ILE A 98 -4.95 1.07 -8.69
C ILE A 98 -3.49 0.81 -9.11
N THR A 99 -2.53 1.43 -8.42
CA THR A 99 -1.11 1.33 -8.78
C THR A 99 -0.22 0.88 -7.61
N PRO A 100 -0.15 -0.42 -7.31
CA PRO A 100 0.80 -0.97 -6.33
C PRO A 100 2.19 -1.18 -6.95
N VAL A 101 3.23 -0.88 -6.18
CA VAL A 101 4.63 -1.20 -6.50
C VAL A 101 5.26 -1.90 -5.31
N VAL A 102 5.91 -3.04 -5.55
CA VAL A 102 6.58 -3.84 -4.52
C VAL A 102 8.07 -3.91 -4.78
N LEU A 103 8.86 -3.52 -3.78
CA LEU A 103 10.31 -3.63 -3.73
C LEU A 103 10.69 -4.68 -2.69
N LYS A 104 11.43 -5.71 -3.10
CA LYS A 104 12.02 -6.69 -2.17
C LYS A 104 13.53 -6.55 -2.13
N VAL A 105 14.07 -6.50 -0.92
CA VAL A 105 15.52 -6.51 -0.70
C VAL A 105 15.95 -7.94 -0.42
N GLY A 106 16.70 -8.53 -1.36
CA GLY A 106 17.24 -9.88 -1.28
C GLY A 106 18.53 -9.98 -0.47
#